data_AF-A0A7W8EGP8-F1
#
_entry.id   AF-A0A7W8EGP8-F1
#
_cell.length_a   1.000
_cell.length_b   1.000
_cell.length_c   1.000
_cell.angle_alpha   90.00
_cell.angle_beta   90.00
_cell.angle_gamma   90.00
#
_symmetry.space_group_name_H-M   'P 1'
#
loop_
_entity.id
_entity.type
_entity.pdbx_description
1 polymer ?
#
loop_
_entity_poly.entity_id
_entity_poly.type
_entity_poly.pdbx_seq_one_letter_code
_entity_poly.pdbx_strand_id
1 'polypeptide(L)'
;MRIGLFLNEPRGDDPIAELRERLAGAAADGFASAWISNIFGLDALTALTAAGGDAPGLELGTSVVPTYPRHPAALAQQALTANAALGGRLTLGIGLSHKIVIENMYGYSYDKPARHMSEYLSVLLPLVRDGEVSFQGETLKADVRLSTPGRGLQVLIAALAPRMLHLAGAVADGTVLWMTGPKTVVEHVAPAVTAAAREAGRPAPRIVCALPVCVTDDPAAARARAEEVFSVYGQLPSYRAMLDKEGAGGPGDVAVVGDEDSVHAQIRQLAEAGVTDFIASEYSGRERTRQFLKGLVQ
;
A
#
# COMPACT_ATOMS: atom_id res chain seq x y z
N MET A 1 3.66 -10.48 12.95
CA MET A 1 3.38 -9.38 11.99
C MET A 1 4.71 -8.90 11.45
N ARG A 2 4.81 -8.65 10.13
CA ARG A 2 6.01 -8.08 9.51
C ARG A 2 6.01 -6.55 9.72
N ILE A 3 7.18 -5.95 9.89
CA ILE A 3 7.31 -4.50 10.03
C ILE A 3 8.12 -3.98 8.83
N GLY A 4 7.59 -2.96 8.18
CA GLY A 4 8.22 -2.27 7.06
C GLY A 4 8.11 -0.76 7.18
N LEU A 5 8.62 -0.06 6.18
CA LEU A 5 8.67 1.40 6.15
C LEU A 5 7.89 1.97 4.97
N PHE A 6 7.17 3.06 5.22
CA PHE A 6 6.63 3.91 4.18
C PHE A 6 7.65 5.01 3.91
N LEU A 7 8.35 4.93 2.78
CA LEU A 7 9.35 5.92 2.44
C LEU A 7 8.68 7.11 1.77
N ASN A 8 8.84 8.27 2.39
CA ASN A 8 8.46 9.53 1.77
C ASN A 8 9.25 9.72 0.47
N GLU A 9 8.62 10.35 -0.51
CA GLU A 9 9.29 10.67 -1.76
C GLU A 9 10.51 11.57 -1.51
N PRO A 10 11.70 11.20 -2.02
CA PRO A 10 12.88 12.08 -2.03
C PRO A 10 12.61 13.39 -2.78
N ARG A 11 13.23 14.49 -2.34
CA ARG A 11 13.04 15.84 -2.93
C ARG A 11 14.36 16.56 -3.22
N GLY A 12 15.50 15.91 -2.98
CA GLY A 12 16.81 16.47 -3.28
C GLY A 12 17.14 16.47 -4.78
N ASP A 13 18.33 16.95 -5.11
CA ASP A 13 18.81 17.09 -6.49
C ASP A 13 19.01 15.73 -7.21
N ASP A 14 19.31 14.67 -6.45
CA ASP A 14 19.35 13.28 -6.94
C ASP A 14 18.39 12.39 -6.15
N PRO A 15 17.09 12.41 -6.48
CA PRO A 15 16.07 11.70 -5.73
C PRO A 15 16.19 10.17 -5.84
N ILE A 16 16.84 9.65 -6.89
CA ILE A 16 17.02 8.20 -7.07
C ILE A 16 18.18 7.68 -6.22
N ALA A 17 19.29 8.41 -6.14
CA ALA A 17 20.38 8.08 -5.22
C ALA A 17 19.89 8.12 -3.76
N GLU A 18 19.13 9.15 -3.38
CA GLU A 18 18.56 9.26 -2.04
C GLU A 18 17.59 8.09 -1.74
N LEU A 19 16.75 7.69 -2.69
CA LEU A 19 15.89 6.51 -2.52
C LEU A 19 16.73 5.23 -2.32
N ARG A 20 17.79 5.05 -3.10
CA ARG A 20 18.69 3.88 -3.00
C ARG A 20 19.31 3.79 -1.62
N GLU A 21 19.82 4.90 -1.08
CA GLU A 21 20.37 4.96 0.28
C GLU A 21 19.33 4.61 1.35
N ARG A 22 18.11 5.15 1.23
CA ARG A 22 17.01 4.85 2.16
C ARG A 22 16.61 3.37 2.12
N LEU A 23 16.57 2.76 0.93
CA LEU A 23 16.28 1.33 0.76
C LEU A 23 17.40 0.45 1.34
N ALA A 24 18.66 0.79 1.05
CA ALA A 24 19.81 0.08 1.61
C ALA A 24 19.84 0.18 3.14
N GLY A 25 19.58 1.37 3.69
CA GLY A 25 19.45 1.60 5.13
C GLY A 25 18.32 0.78 5.75
N ALA A 26 17.13 0.75 5.12
CA ALA A 26 16.01 -0.06 5.59
C ALA A 26 16.35 -1.56 5.63
N ALA A 27 17.05 -2.07 4.61
CA ALA A 27 17.51 -3.45 4.58
C ALA A 27 18.55 -3.73 5.68
N ALA A 28 19.53 -2.85 5.86
CA ALA A 28 20.56 -2.97 6.89
C ALA A 28 20.00 -2.90 8.32
N ASP A 29 18.92 -2.14 8.50
CA ASP A 29 18.19 -2.01 9.75
C ASP A 29 17.30 -3.23 10.07
N GLY A 30 17.14 -4.18 9.14
CA GLY A 30 16.40 -5.43 9.34
C GLY A 30 14.90 -5.34 9.01
N PHE A 31 14.43 -4.26 8.39
CA PHE A 31 13.02 -4.13 8.03
C PHE A 31 12.62 -5.17 6.96
N ALA A 32 11.39 -5.67 7.08
CA ALA A 32 10.89 -6.73 6.20
C ALA A 32 10.41 -6.21 4.83
N SER A 33 10.09 -4.92 4.73
CA SER A 33 9.67 -4.29 3.47
C SER A 33 9.81 -2.76 3.47
N ALA A 34 9.89 -2.16 2.30
CA ALA A 34 9.80 -0.71 2.09
C ALA A 34 8.80 -0.39 0.97
N TRP A 35 7.99 0.63 1.19
CA TRP A 35 6.86 0.99 0.33
C TRP A 35 6.93 2.45 -0.09
N ILE A 36 6.58 2.74 -1.34
CA ILE A 36 6.42 4.11 -1.85
C ILE A 36 5.10 4.31 -2.59
N SER A 37 4.55 5.50 -2.45
CA SER A 37 3.32 5.90 -3.16
C SER A 37 3.59 6.34 -4.59
N ASN A 38 2.66 6.07 -5.50
CA ASN A 38 2.68 6.62 -6.85
C ASN A 38 1.66 7.78 -6.97
N ILE A 39 2.11 9.00 -6.68
CA ILE A 39 1.24 10.20 -6.72
C ILE A 39 1.68 11.12 -7.86
N PHE A 40 2.19 12.32 -7.58
CA PHE A 40 2.52 13.35 -8.59
C PHE A 40 4.01 13.65 -8.68
N GLY A 41 4.85 12.81 -8.07
CA GLY A 41 6.28 12.88 -8.19
C GLY A 41 6.83 11.65 -8.92
N LEU A 42 7.80 10.95 -8.34
CA LEU A 42 8.41 9.75 -8.90
C LEU A 42 7.35 8.68 -9.23
N ASP A 43 7.47 8.08 -10.42
CA ASP A 43 6.74 6.85 -10.75
C ASP A 43 7.30 5.70 -9.88
N ALA A 44 6.43 5.12 -9.05
CA ALA A 44 6.86 4.22 -7.98
C ALA A 44 7.56 2.96 -8.51
N LEU A 45 7.03 2.36 -9.59
CA LEU A 45 7.62 1.15 -10.17
C LEU A 45 8.99 1.43 -10.76
N THR A 46 9.13 2.54 -11.49
CA THR A 46 10.40 2.95 -12.09
C THR A 46 11.42 3.27 -11.01
N ALA A 47 11.03 4.04 -9.99
CA ALA A 47 11.92 4.43 -8.90
C ALA A 47 12.40 3.23 -8.08
N LEU A 48 11.50 2.31 -7.70
CA LEU A 48 11.88 1.08 -6.99
C LEU A 48 12.81 0.22 -7.83
N THR A 49 12.55 0.08 -9.14
CA THR A 49 13.41 -0.70 -10.04
C THR A 49 14.81 -0.10 -10.15
N ALA A 50 14.92 1.23 -10.24
CA ALA A 50 16.19 1.94 -10.38
C ALA A 50 17.01 1.96 -9.08
N ALA A 51 16.36 1.98 -7.92
CA ALA A 51 17.01 2.15 -6.61
C ALA A 51 17.13 0.85 -5.80
N GLY A 52 16.30 -0.16 -6.07
CA GLY A 52 16.12 -1.33 -5.21
C GLY A 52 17.17 -2.43 -5.33
N GLY A 53 18.12 -2.31 -6.26
CA GLY A 53 19.17 -3.32 -6.49
C GLY A 53 20.06 -3.56 -5.27
N ASP A 54 20.35 -2.50 -4.49
CA ASP A 54 21.33 -2.51 -3.40
C ASP A 54 20.71 -2.78 -2.01
N ALA A 55 19.49 -3.32 -1.97
CA ALA A 55 18.75 -3.59 -0.74
C ALA A 55 18.35 -5.08 -0.66
N PRO A 56 19.30 -6.03 -0.59
CA PRO A 56 19.00 -7.47 -0.64
C PRO A 56 18.08 -7.90 0.51
N GLY A 57 17.17 -8.84 0.22
CA GLY A 57 16.22 -9.39 1.20
C GLY A 57 15.03 -8.47 1.55
N LEU A 58 15.10 -7.18 1.24
CA LEU A 58 14.01 -6.23 1.45
C LEU A 58 12.92 -6.42 0.38
N GLU A 59 11.68 -6.69 0.79
CA GLU A 59 10.51 -6.63 -0.09
C GLU A 59 10.22 -5.16 -0.45
N LEU A 60 9.93 -4.89 -1.72
CA LEU A 60 9.67 -3.55 -2.23
C LEU A 60 8.23 -3.46 -2.70
N GLY A 61 7.48 -2.51 -2.16
CA GLY A 61 6.04 -2.42 -2.39
C GLY A 61 5.59 -1.08 -2.97
N THR A 62 4.56 -1.11 -3.82
CA THR A 62 3.89 0.12 -4.26
C THR A 62 2.62 0.38 -3.45
N SER A 63 2.41 1.61 -2.99
CA SER A 63 1.27 1.99 -2.12
C SER A 63 0.57 3.27 -2.59
N VAL A 64 -0.07 3.33 -3.76
CA VAL A 64 -0.33 2.27 -4.75
C VAL A 64 -0.23 2.85 -6.17
N VAL A 65 -0.05 2.00 -7.19
CA VAL A 65 -0.09 2.41 -8.61
C VAL A 65 -1.55 2.63 -9.05
N PRO A 66 -1.91 3.81 -9.60
CA PRO A 66 -3.26 4.07 -10.10
C PRO A 66 -3.61 3.16 -11.30
N THR A 67 -4.81 2.57 -11.28
CA THR A 67 -5.27 1.66 -12.35
C THR A 67 -5.82 2.38 -13.57
N TYR A 68 -6.39 3.57 -13.42
CA TYR A 68 -7.02 4.29 -14.55
C TYR A 68 -6.06 4.75 -15.65
N PRO A 69 -4.86 5.29 -15.35
CA PRO A 69 -4.02 5.91 -16.38
C PRO A 69 -3.40 4.95 -17.40
N ARG A 70 -3.49 3.63 -17.20
CA ARG A 70 -2.80 2.65 -18.05
C ARG A 70 -3.56 1.33 -18.13
N HIS A 71 -3.55 0.72 -19.32
CA HIS A 71 -4.18 -0.58 -19.56
C HIS A 71 -3.54 -1.68 -18.67
N PRO A 72 -4.32 -2.64 -18.12
CA PRO A 72 -3.80 -3.68 -17.23
C PRO A 72 -2.68 -4.52 -17.85
N ALA A 73 -2.72 -4.75 -19.17
CA ALA A 73 -1.62 -5.45 -19.87
C ALA A 73 -0.29 -4.68 -19.86
N ALA A 74 -0.34 -3.35 -19.97
CA ALA A 74 0.86 -2.52 -19.88
C ALA A 74 1.42 -2.54 -18.45
N LEU A 75 0.56 -2.42 -17.44
CA LEU A 75 0.99 -2.52 -16.04
C LEU A 75 1.55 -3.91 -15.72
N ALA A 76 0.95 -4.98 -16.24
CA ALA A 76 1.47 -6.33 -16.07
C ALA A 76 2.91 -6.45 -16.59
N GLN A 77 3.16 -5.99 -17.84
CA GLN A 77 4.49 -6.01 -18.43
C GLN A 77 5.50 -5.18 -17.62
N GLN A 78 5.12 -3.98 -17.17
CA GLN A 78 5.96 -3.12 -16.33
C GLN A 78 6.31 -3.81 -15.01
N ALA A 79 5.31 -4.32 -14.29
CA ALA A 79 5.50 -4.90 -12.98
C ALA A 79 6.29 -6.22 -13.02
N LEU A 80 6.06 -7.05 -14.04
CA LEU A 80 6.85 -8.27 -14.28
C LEU A 80 8.32 -7.95 -14.56
N THR A 81 8.58 -6.92 -15.39
CA THR A 81 9.95 -6.46 -15.70
C THR A 81 10.64 -5.95 -14.44
N ALA A 82 9.95 -5.11 -13.66
CA ALA A 82 10.44 -4.61 -12.38
C ALA A 82 10.71 -5.76 -11.39
N ASN A 83 9.79 -6.72 -11.28
CA ASN A 83 9.97 -7.87 -10.40
C ASN A 83 11.18 -8.72 -10.79
N ALA A 84 11.40 -8.95 -12.09
CA ALA A 84 12.59 -9.65 -12.58
C ALA A 84 13.88 -8.90 -12.23
N ALA A 85 13.92 -7.58 -12.44
CA ALA A 85 15.06 -6.74 -12.11
C ALA A 85 15.34 -6.69 -10.59
N LEU A 86 14.30 -6.78 -9.77
CA LEU A 86 14.38 -6.79 -8.31
C LEU A 86 14.60 -8.19 -7.73
N GLY A 87 14.75 -9.22 -8.55
CA GLY A 87 14.98 -10.59 -8.10
C GLY A 87 13.78 -11.21 -7.38
N GLY A 88 12.56 -10.89 -7.80
CA GLY A 88 11.32 -11.46 -7.25
C GLY A 88 10.80 -10.76 -5.98
N ARG A 89 11.38 -9.61 -5.61
CA ARG A 89 11.09 -8.91 -4.35
C ARG A 89 10.00 -7.85 -4.46
N LEU A 90 9.36 -7.68 -5.62
CA LEU A 90 8.31 -6.69 -5.81
C LEU A 90 6.97 -7.22 -5.27
N THR A 91 6.25 -6.37 -4.55
CA THR A 91 4.82 -6.50 -4.29
C THR A 91 4.10 -5.33 -4.95
N LEU A 92 3.23 -5.63 -5.92
CA LEU A 92 2.48 -4.62 -6.66
C LEU A 92 1.19 -4.28 -5.90
N GLY A 93 1.17 -3.17 -5.18
CA GLY A 93 -0.07 -2.56 -4.73
C GLY A 93 -0.67 -1.64 -5.79
N ILE A 94 -1.94 -1.86 -6.12
CA ILE A 94 -2.72 -1.06 -7.10
C ILE A 94 -3.93 -0.40 -6.43
N GLY A 95 -4.44 0.68 -7.02
CA GLY A 95 -5.67 1.31 -6.54
C GLY A 95 -6.33 2.21 -7.55
N LEU A 96 -7.55 2.61 -7.24
CA LEU A 96 -8.39 3.42 -8.12
C LEU A 96 -7.97 4.90 -8.18
N SER A 97 -7.10 5.37 -7.28
CA SER A 97 -6.92 6.79 -6.96
C SER A 97 -8.23 7.41 -6.42
N HIS A 98 -8.34 8.73 -6.50
CA HIS A 98 -9.50 9.49 -6.01
C HIS A 98 -10.29 10.07 -7.19
N LYS A 99 -11.62 10.14 -7.05
CA LYS A 99 -12.53 10.70 -8.06
C LYS A 99 -12.05 12.04 -8.61
N ILE A 100 -11.61 12.94 -7.72
CA ILE A 100 -11.08 14.26 -8.09
C ILE A 100 -9.86 14.16 -9.04
N VAL A 101 -8.98 13.20 -8.82
CA VAL A 101 -7.81 12.98 -9.69
C VAL A 101 -8.26 12.40 -11.03
N ILE A 102 -9.11 11.37 -10.99
CA ILE A 102 -9.49 10.63 -12.20
C ILE A 102 -10.38 11.48 -13.13
N GLU A 103 -11.37 12.17 -12.59
CA GLU A 103 -12.28 13.00 -13.39
C GLU A 103 -11.68 14.37 -13.67
N ASN A 104 -11.32 15.13 -12.63
CA ASN A 104 -11.02 16.55 -12.84
C ASN A 104 -9.60 16.80 -13.34
N MET A 105 -8.64 15.91 -13.06
CA MET A 105 -7.27 16.08 -13.54
C MET A 105 -6.98 15.28 -14.81
N TYR A 106 -7.49 14.04 -14.91
CA TYR A 106 -7.21 13.16 -16.05
C TYR A 106 -8.33 13.08 -17.09
N GLY A 107 -9.55 13.53 -16.77
CA GLY A 107 -10.67 13.53 -17.71
C GLY A 107 -11.28 12.15 -17.98
N TYR A 108 -11.03 11.15 -17.13
CA TYR A 108 -11.64 9.83 -17.24
C TYR A 108 -12.94 9.74 -16.41
N SER A 109 -13.85 8.83 -16.77
CA SER A 109 -15.05 8.54 -15.95
C SER A 109 -14.69 7.74 -14.69
N TYR A 110 -15.25 8.15 -13.55
CA TYR A 110 -15.18 7.42 -12.27
C TYR A 110 -16.56 6.86 -11.85
N ASP A 111 -17.48 6.62 -12.80
CA ASP A 111 -18.88 6.27 -12.49
C ASP A 111 -19.05 4.86 -11.91
N LYS A 112 -18.21 3.92 -12.35
CA LYS A 112 -18.31 2.49 -12.00
C LYS A 112 -16.97 1.94 -11.51
N PRO A 113 -16.39 2.50 -10.43
CA PRO A 113 -15.04 2.16 -9.97
C PRO A 113 -14.91 0.69 -9.55
N ALA A 114 -15.98 0.10 -9.03
CA ALA A 114 -15.99 -1.32 -8.69
C ALA A 114 -15.95 -2.25 -9.92
N ARG A 115 -16.65 -1.87 -11.00
CA ARG A 115 -16.56 -2.60 -12.27
C ARG A 115 -15.17 -2.42 -12.87
N HIS A 116 -14.65 -1.19 -12.87
CA HIS A 116 -13.29 -0.90 -13.33
C HIS A 116 -12.27 -1.83 -12.67
N MET A 117 -12.22 -1.86 -11.34
CA MET A 117 -11.28 -2.73 -10.62
C MET A 117 -11.49 -4.21 -10.95
N SER A 118 -12.74 -4.67 -11.00
CA SER A 118 -13.09 -6.06 -11.34
C SER A 118 -12.59 -6.48 -12.73
N GLU A 119 -12.87 -5.67 -13.76
CA GLU A 119 -12.39 -5.92 -15.13
C GLU A 119 -10.86 -5.80 -15.22
N TYR A 120 -10.28 -4.83 -14.51
CA TYR A 120 -8.83 -4.61 -14.49
C TYR A 120 -8.08 -5.83 -13.93
N LEU A 121 -8.56 -6.40 -12.83
CA LEU A 121 -8.01 -7.62 -12.22
C LEU A 121 -8.23 -8.86 -13.09
N SER A 122 -9.37 -8.94 -13.78
CA SER A 122 -9.66 -10.03 -14.73
C SER A 122 -8.65 -10.09 -15.88
N VAL A 123 -7.97 -8.98 -16.17
CA VAL A 123 -6.87 -8.91 -17.15
C VAL A 123 -5.50 -9.01 -16.48
N LEU A 124 -5.26 -8.23 -15.41
CA LEU A 124 -3.96 -8.12 -14.77
C LEU A 124 -3.51 -9.45 -14.16
N LEU A 125 -4.38 -10.12 -13.40
CA LEU A 125 -3.99 -11.30 -12.62
C LEU A 125 -3.58 -12.49 -13.51
N PRO A 126 -4.32 -12.87 -14.57
CA PRO A 126 -3.88 -13.92 -15.49
C PRO A 126 -2.55 -13.57 -16.19
N LEU A 127 -2.35 -12.30 -16.57
CA LEU A 127 -1.11 -11.88 -17.20
C LEU A 127 0.13 -11.99 -16.28
N VAL A 128 0.00 -11.66 -15.00
CA VAL A 128 1.13 -11.74 -14.06
C VAL A 128 1.35 -13.14 -13.48
N ARG A 129 0.33 -14.01 -13.50
CA ARG A 129 0.40 -15.39 -13.01
C ARG A 129 0.74 -16.39 -14.12
N ASP A 130 0.01 -16.31 -15.22
CA ASP A 130 0.01 -17.33 -16.28
C ASP A 130 0.68 -16.81 -17.56
N GLY A 131 0.70 -15.49 -17.76
CA GLY A 131 1.34 -14.86 -18.91
C GLY A 131 0.44 -14.68 -20.11
N GLU A 132 -0.82 -15.06 -20.04
CA GLU A 132 -1.77 -14.83 -21.12
C GLU A 132 -3.18 -14.60 -20.59
N VAL A 133 -4.01 -13.94 -21.39
CA VAL A 133 -5.40 -13.68 -21.07
C VAL A 133 -6.21 -13.48 -22.34
N SER A 134 -7.45 -13.98 -22.32
CA SER A 134 -8.52 -13.58 -23.24
C SER A 134 -9.71 -13.13 -22.40
N PHE A 135 -10.03 -11.84 -22.47
CA PHE A 135 -11.06 -11.20 -21.65
C PHE A 135 -11.81 -10.14 -22.47
N GLN A 136 -13.13 -10.15 -22.34
CA GLN A 136 -14.03 -9.15 -22.90
C GLN A 136 -15.00 -8.69 -21.80
N GLY A 137 -14.74 -7.51 -21.24
CA GLY A 137 -15.63 -6.81 -20.33
C GLY A 137 -16.48 -5.77 -21.04
N GLU A 138 -17.18 -4.95 -20.25
CA GLU A 138 -17.98 -3.81 -20.71
C GLU A 138 -17.09 -2.65 -21.13
N THR A 139 -15.98 -2.42 -20.41
CA THR A 139 -15.08 -1.28 -20.64
C THR A 139 -13.65 -1.66 -21.01
N LEU A 140 -13.25 -2.91 -20.76
CA LEU A 140 -11.92 -3.43 -21.07
C LEU A 140 -11.98 -4.68 -21.93
N LYS A 141 -11.04 -4.80 -22.87
CA LYS A 141 -10.79 -6.00 -23.67
C LYS A 141 -9.29 -6.30 -23.67
N ALA A 142 -8.93 -7.56 -23.50
CA ALA A 142 -7.56 -8.01 -23.69
C ALA A 142 -7.53 -9.38 -24.34
N ASP A 143 -6.75 -9.51 -25.40
CA ASP A 143 -6.31 -10.80 -25.95
C ASP A 143 -4.80 -10.68 -26.11
N VAL A 144 -4.09 -11.07 -25.05
CA VAL A 144 -2.67 -10.71 -24.85
C VAL A 144 -1.90 -11.90 -24.29
N ARG A 145 -0.70 -12.13 -24.82
CA ARG A 145 0.32 -13.03 -24.27
C ARG A 145 1.61 -12.26 -24.01
N LEU A 146 2.18 -12.42 -22.82
CA LEU A 146 3.43 -11.81 -22.37
C LEU A 146 4.52 -12.87 -22.18
N SER A 147 5.65 -12.69 -22.84
CA SER A 147 6.88 -13.47 -22.58
C SER A 147 7.77 -12.85 -21.50
N THR A 148 7.35 -11.73 -20.90
CA THR A 148 8.11 -11.02 -19.87
C THR A 148 8.42 -11.94 -18.68
N PRO A 149 9.66 -12.01 -18.17
CA PRO A 149 10.01 -12.80 -16.98
C PRO A 149 9.46 -12.16 -15.69
N GLY A 150 9.74 -12.76 -14.52
CA GLY A 150 9.38 -12.17 -13.22
C GLY A 150 7.99 -12.56 -12.70
N ARG A 151 7.48 -13.74 -13.07
CA ARG A 151 6.25 -14.34 -12.51
C ARG A 151 6.36 -14.55 -11.00
N GLY A 152 5.23 -14.77 -10.33
CA GLY A 152 5.15 -14.91 -8.87
C GLY A 152 5.05 -13.58 -8.10
N LEU A 153 4.86 -12.47 -8.84
CA LEU A 153 4.54 -11.15 -8.30
C LEU A 153 3.26 -11.20 -7.46
N GLN A 154 3.32 -10.72 -6.22
CA GLN A 154 2.12 -10.50 -5.42
C GLN A 154 1.40 -9.23 -5.85
N VAL A 155 0.07 -9.28 -5.91
CA VAL A 155 -0.79 -8.15 -6.25
C VAL A 155 -1.73 -7.85 -5.08
N LEU A 156 -1.60 -6.66 -4.50
CA LEU A 156 -2.47 -6.15 -3.44
C LEU A 156 -3.33 -5.01 -3.95
N ILE A 157 -4.50 -4.82 -3.36
CA ILE A 157 -5.43 -3.75 -3.76
C ILE A 157 -5.60 -2.76 -2.61
N ALA A 158 -5.52 -1.46 -2.90
CA ALA A 158 -6.00 -0.44 -1.97
C ALA A 158 -7.54 -0.52 -1.87
N ALA A 159 -8.04 -1.16 -0.82
CA ALA A 159 -9.45 -1.43 -0.64
C ALA A 159 -9.93 -1.00 0.75
N LEU A 160 -10.93 -0.13 0.78
CA LEU A 160 -11.58 0.35 2.02
C LEU A 160 -13.10 0.09 2.03
N ALA A 161 -13.75 0.12 0.87
CA ALA A 161 -15.19 -0.11 0.76
C ALA A 161 -15.53 -1.61 0.68
N PRO A 162 -16.72 -2.07 1.15
CA PRO A 162 -17.09 -3.49 1.19
C PRO A 162 -16.88 -4.25 -0.12
N ARG A 163 -17.29 -3.67 -1.27
CA ARG A 163 -17.10 -4.31 -2.58
C ARG A 163 -15.63 -4.44 -2.98
N MET A 164 -14.79 -3.47 -2.60
CA MET A 164 -13.34 -3.54 -2.87
C MET A 164 -12.66 -4.55 -1.96
N LEU A 165 -13.05 -4.61 -0.69
CA LEU A 165 -12.53 -5.60 0.26
C LEU A 165 -12.90 -7.03 -0.18
N HIS A 166 -14.11 -7.22 -0.67
CA HIS A 166 -14.52 -8.50 -1.25
C HIS A 166 -13.64 -8.87 -2.46
N LEU A 167 -13.41 -7.96 -3.41
CA LEU A 167 -12.49 -8.22 -4.53
C LEU A 167 -11.06 -8.53 -4.06
N ALA A 168 -10.54 -7.79 -3.07
CA ALA A 168 -9.22 -8.00 -2.51
C ALA A 168 -9.05 -9.42 -1.94
N GLY A 169 -10.02 -9.90 -1.16
CA GLY A 169 -10.00 -11.27 -0.64
C GLY A 169 -10.27 -12.33 -1.71
N ALA A 170 -11.23 -12.08 -2.61
CA ALA A 170 -11.68 -13.09 -3.56
C ALA A 170 -10.65 -13.41 -4.66
N VAL A 171 -9.90 -12.41 -5.17
CA VAL A 171 -9.01 -12.63 -6.34
C VAL A 171 -7.55 -12.17 -6.18
N ALA A 172 -7.27 -11.16 -5.34
CA ALA A 172 -5.93 -10.61 -5.13
C ALA A 172 -5.21 -11.21 -3.91
N ASP A 173 -3.95 -10.90 -3.69
CA ASP A 173 -3.16 -11.50 -2.59
C ASP A 173 -3.38 -10.79 -1.25
N GLY A 174 -4.13 -9.68 -1.26
CA GLY A 174 -4.52 -8.96 -0.06
C GLY A 174 -4.90 -7.50 -0.30
N THR A 175 -4.89 -6.72 0.78
CA THR A 175 -5.23 -5.29 0.79
C THR A 175 -4.11 -4.41 1.32
N VAL A 176 -4.02 -3.19 0.81
CA VAL A 176 -3.17 -2.11 1.34
C VAL A 176 -4.05 -1.00 1.91
N LEU A 177 -3.84 -0.69 3.17
CA LEU A 177 -4.58 0.34 3.91
C LEU A 177 -3.67 1.52 4.21
N TRP A 178 -4.26 2.71 4.23
CA TRP A 178 -3.64 3.94 4.72
C TRP A 178 -4.65 4.66 5.61
N MET A 179 -4.20 5.25 6.71
CA MET A 179 -5.06 6.01 7.64
C MET A 179 -6.28 5.21 8.14
N THR A 180 -6.09 3.92 8.38
CA THR A 180 -7.16 3.03 8.86
C THR A 180 -6.70 2.42 10.18
N GLY A 181 -7.35 2.85 11.28
CA GLY A 181 -6.99 2.45 12.64
C GLY A 181 -7.41 1.00 12.98
N PRO A 182 -7.00 0.51 14.17
CA PRO A 182 -7.20 -0.88 14.56
C PRO A 182 -8.68 -1.26 14.70
N LYS A 183 -9.56 -0.33 15.13
CA LYS A 183 -11.00 -0.61 15.29
C LYS A 183 -11.65 -0.94 13.95
N THR A 184 -11.38 -0.15 12.93
CA THR A 184 -11.88 -0.35 11.57
C THR A 184 -11.25 -1.58 10.95
N VAL A 185 -9.99 -1.88 11.25
CA VAL A 185 -9.37 -3.13 10.80
C VAL A 185 -10.14 -4.34 11.35
N VAL A 186 -10.35 -4.42 12.66
CA VAL A 186 -10.98 -5.58 13.30
C VAL A 186 -12.48 -5.70 13.01
N GLU A 187 -13.22 -4.58 12.97
CA GLU A 187 -14.68 -4.58 12.79
C GLU A 187 -15.11 -4.66 11.32
N HIS A 188 -14.27 -4.21 10.38
CA HIS A 188 -14.68 -4.00 8.99
C HIS A 188 -13.73 -4.62 7.96
N VAL A 189 -12.43 -4.35 8.04
CA VAL A 189 -11.48 -4.81 7.00
C VAL A 189 -11.21 -6.30 7.08
N ALA A 190 -10.63 -6.76 8.20
CA ALA A 190 -10.15 -8.13 8.36
C ALA A 190 -11.26 -9.17 8.19
N PRO A 191 -12.48 -8.99 8.76
CA PRO A 191 -13.59 -9.91 8.52
C PRO A 191 -14.00 -9.97 7.04
N ALA A 192 -14.08 -8.83 6.36
CA ALA A 192 -14.54 -8.76 4.98
C ALA A 192 -13.58 -9.44 4.00
N VAL A 193 -12.28 -9.14 4.08
CA VAL A 193 -11.28 -9.73 3.18
C VAL A 193 -11.10 -11.23 3.45
N THR A 194 -11.13 -11.63 4.72
CA THR A 194 -10.95 -13.05 5.11
C THR A 194 -12.16 -13.88 4.70
N ALA A 195 -13.39 -13.36 4.88
CA ALA A 195 -14.60 -14.03 4.42
C ALA A 195 -14.59 -14.24 2.90
N ALA A 196 -14.25 -13.20 2.14
CA ALA A 196 -14.17 -13.29 0.68
C ALA A 196 -13.10 -14.27 0.19
N ALA A 197 -11.93 -14.30 0.84
CA ALA A 197 -10.89 -15.28 0.52
C ALA A 197 -11.36 -16.72 0.81
N ARG A 198 -12.02 -16.94 1.96
CA ARG A 198 -12.57 -18.25 2.33
C ARG A 198 -13.65 -18.70 1.34
N GLU A 199 -14.57 -17.82 0.95
CA GLU A 199 -15.60 -18.10 -0.05
C GLU A 199 -15.00 -18.50 -1.41
N ALA A 200 -13.87 -17.88 -1.78
CA ALA A 200 -13.13 -18.21 -3.00
C ALA A 200 -12.21 -19.45 -2.86
N GLY A 201 -12.16 -20.10 -1.69
CA GLY A 201 -11.27 -21.25 -1.45
C GLY A 201 -9.78 -20.89 -1.43
N ARG A 202 -9.44 -19.64 -1.06
CA ARG A 202 -8.08 -19.10 -1.09
C ARG A 202 -7.48 -18.99 0.32
N PRO A 203 -6.13 -18.95 0.43
CA PRO A 203 -5.46 -18.66 1.70
C PRO A 203 -5.89 -17.31 2.30
N ALA A 204 -5.64 -17.14 3.59
CA ALA A 204 -5.89 -15.86 4.25
C ALA A 204 -5.12 -14.72 3.54
N PRO A 205 -5.79 -13.60 3.24
CA PRO A 205 -5.18 -12.49 2.50
C PRO A 205 -4.18 -11.72 3.36
N ARG A 206 -3.17 -11.10 2.74
CA ARG A 206 -2.32 -10.12 3.42
C ARG A 206 -3.15 -8.86 3.73
N ILE A 207 -2.91 -8.29 4.91
CA ILE A 207 -3.45 -6.99 5.32
C ILE A 207 -2.25 -6.10 5.65
N VAL A 208 -1.88 -5.27 4.66
CA VAL A 208 -0.81 -4.28 4.81
C VAL A 208 -1.44 -3.00 5.34
N CYS A 209 -1.08 -2.58 6.54
CA CYS A 209 -1.60 -1.38 7.18
C CYS A 209 -0.48 -0.35 7.35
N ALA A 210 -0.60 0.78 6.64
CA ALA A 210 0.31 1.89 6.77
C ALA A 210 -0.33 3.02 7.61
N LEU A 211 0.40 3.49 8.62
CA LEU A 211 -0.02 4.62 9.47
C LEU A 211 1.17 5.55 9.77
N PRO A 212 0.91 6.84 10.05
CA PRO A 212 1.90 7.73 10.62
C PRO A 212 2.38 7.22 11.98
N VAL A 213 3.69 7.32 12.23
CA VAL A 213 4.31 6.92 13.51
C VAL A 213 5.23 8.02 14.04
N CYS A 214 5.15 8.29 15.34
CA CYS A 214 6.07 9.20 16.04
C CYS A 214 6.25 8.76 17.50
N VAL A 215 7.48 8.40 17.89
CA VAL A 215 7.86 8.18 19.29
C VAL A 215 8.29 9.50 19.92
N THR A 216 7.61 9.93 20.99
CA THR A 216 7.75 11.25 21.61
C THR A 216 7.18 11.29 23.03
N ASP A 217 7.71 12.17 23.87
CA ASP A 217 7.16 12.48 25.19
C ASP A 217 6.07 13.58 25.14
N ASP A 218 5.82 14.17 23.96
CA ASP A 218 4.71 15.10 23.69
C ASP A 218 3.78 14.54 22.60
N PRO A 219 2.86 13.63 22.96
CA PRO A 219 1.92 13.05 22.01
C PRO A 219 0.94 14.07 21.42
N ALA A 220 0.58 15.10 22.18
CA ALA A 220 -0.38 16.11 21.75
C ALA A 220 0.17 16.92 20.57
N ALA A 221 1.41 17.42 20.67
CA ALA A 221 2.06 18.13 19.59
C ALA A 221 2.27 17.24 18.35
N ALA A 222 2.65 15.98 18.55
CA ALA A 222 2.84 15.05 17.43
C ALA A 222 1.53 14.69 16.72
N ARG A 223 0.41 14.55 17.43
CA ARG A 223 -0.92 14.36 16.81
C ARG A 223 -1.39 15.60 16.05
N ALA A 224 -1.21 16.80 16.63
CA ALA A 224 -1.51 18.05 15.94
C ALA A 224 -0.69 18.21 14.63
N ARG A 225 0.59 17.80 14.66
CA ARG A 225 1.43 17.78 13.47
C ARG A 225 0.95 16.77 12.43
N ALA A 226 0.55 15.58 12.86
CA ALA A 226 -0.04 14.58 11.95
C ALA A 226 -1.31 15.12 11.29
N GLU A 227 -2.17 15.81 12.04
CA GLU A 227 -3.39 16.43 11.52
C GLU A 227 -3.06 17.43 10.41
N GLU A 228 -2.05 18.28 10.61
CA GLU A 228 -1.60 19.25 9.60
C GLU A 228 -1.07 18.56 8.33
N VAL A 229 -0.08 17.66 8.49
CA VAL A 229 0.63 16.99 7.39
C VAL A 229 -0.31 16.14 6.55
N PHE A 230 -1.28 15.48 7.18
CA PHE A 230 -2.14 14.48 6.56
C PHE A 230 -3.57 14.96 6.35
N SER A 231 -3.86 16.23 6.61
CA SER A 231 -5.19 16.86 6.53
C SER A 231 -6.01 16.49 5.28
N VAL A 232 -5.35 16.36 4.12
CA VAL A 232 -6.00 15.94 2.86
C VAL A 232 -6.77 14.63 2.98
N TYR A 233 -6.27 13.67 3.77
CA TYR A 233 -6.91 12.37 3.97
C TYR A 233 -8.20 12.49 4.80
N GLY A 234 -8.33 13.53 5.63
CA GLY A 234 -9.60 13.85 6.30
C GLY A 234 -10.69 14.35 5.35
N GLN A 235 -10.33 14.83 4.15
CA GLN A 235 -11.27 15.42 3.18
C GLN A 235 -11.67 14.44 2.08
N LEU A 236 -10.87 13.40 1.85
CA LEU A 236 -11.12 12.42 0.80
C LEU A 236 -12.20 11.41 1.26
N PRO A 237 -13.31 11.24 0.52
CA PRO A 237 -14.46 10.48 1.00
C PRO A 237 -14.16 9.04 1.46
N SER A 238 -13.23 8.35 0.79
CA SER A 238 -12.85 6.98 1.15
C SER A 238 -12.15 6.89 2.51
N TYR A 239 -11.29 7.86 2.82
CA TYR A 239 -10.55 7.91 4.08
C TYR A 239 -11.40 8.51 5.21
N ARG A 240 -12.18 9.55 4.92
CA ARG A 240 -13.16 10.12 5.86
C ARG A 240 -14.09 9.03 6.41
N ALA A 241 -14.60 8.16 5.54
CA ALA A 241 -15.46 7.04 5.95
C ALA A 241 -14.76 6.03 6.88
N MET A 242 -13.43 5.88 6.81
CA MET A 242 -12.67 5.03 7.75
C MET A 242 -12.44 5.76 9.07
N LEU A 243 -12.09 7.04 9.03
CA LEU A 243 -11.95 7.87 10.22
C LEU A 243 -13.27 7.96 11.00
N ASP A 244 -14.41 8.03 10.32
CA ASP A 244 -15.74 7.98 10.95
C ASP A 244 -15.99 6.67 11.69
N LYS A 245 -15.53 5.53 11.13
CA LYS A 245 -15.63 4.20 11.77
C LYS A 245 -14.75 4.12 13.03
N GLU A 246 -13.58 4.73 12.99
CA GLU A 246 -12.73 4.91 14.17
C GLU A 246 -13.37 5.80 15.24
N GLY A 247 -14.25 6.72 14.85
CA GLY A 247 -14.68 7.83 15.71
C GLY A 247 -13.63 8.94 15.82
N ALA A 248 -12.71 9.00 14.85
CA ALA A 248 -11.64 9.99 14.76
C ALA A 248 -12.17 11.30 14.19
N GLY A 249 -11.77 12.44 14.76
CA GLY A 249 -11.98 13.77 14.18
C GLY A 249 -11.15 13.97 12.91
N GLY A 250 -9.92 13.46 12.88
CA GLY A 250 -9.02 13.60 11.75
C GLY A 250 -7.88 12.56 11.71
N PRO A 251 -7.00 12.63 10.70
CA PRO A 251 -5.86 11.72 10.57
C PRO A 251 -4.89 11.75 11.76
N GLY A 252 -4.82 12.83 12.54
CA GLY A 252 -3.99 12.89 13.75
C GLY A 252 -4.45 11.92 14.86
N ASP A 253 -5.74 11.59 14.89
CA ASP A 253 -6.32 10.71 15.92
C ASP A 253 -5.97 9.24 15.67
N VAL A 254 -5.74 8.84 14.41
CA VAL A 254 -5.36 7.47 14.03
C VAL A 254 -3.85 7.28 13.88
N ALA A 255 -3.06 8.34 14.04
CA ALA A 255 -1.60 8.24 14.08
C ALA A 255 -1.13 7.44 15.30
N VAL A 256 -0.10 6.62 15.12
CA VAL A 256 0.55 5.86 16.19
C VAL A 256 1.55 6.78 16.88
N VAL A 257 1.18 7.28 18.06
CA VAL A 257 1.94 8.33 18.76
C VAL A 257 1.97 8.07 20.25
N GLY A 258 3.14 8.24 20.86
CA GLY A 258 3.37 8.07 22.29
C GLY A 258 4.85 7.90 22.60
N ASP A 259 5.17 7.58 23.85
CA ASP A 259 6.45 7.00 24.21
C ASP A 259 6.60 5.58 23.62
N GLU A 260 7.74 4.95 23.85
CA GLU A 260 8.07 3.62 23.33
C GLU A 260 7.02 2.56 23.72
N ASP A 261 6.58 2.55 24.99
CA ASP A 261 5.61 1.58 25.50
C ASP A 261 4.23 1.77 24.87
N SER A 262 3.77 3.02 24.76
CA SER A 262 2.49 3.36 24.14
C SER A 262 2.49 3.04 22.63
N VAL A 263 3.57 3.37 21.92
CA VAL A 263 3.71 3.05 20.49
C VAL A 263 3.78 1.54 20.28
N HIS A 264 4.51 0.80 21.12
CA HIS A 264 4.56 -0.66 21.07
C HIS A 264 3.17 -1.27 21.27
N ALA A 265 2.42 -0.81 22.28
CA ALA A 265 1.06 -1.30 22.54
C ALA A 265 0.11 -1.05 21.35
N GLN A 266 0.16 0.15 20.74
CA GLN A 266 -0.63 0.48 19.55
C GLN A 266 -0.27 -0.40 18.34
N ILE A 267 1.01 -0.68 18.10
CA ILE A 267 1.46 -1.59 17.02
C ILE A 267 0.97 -3.03 17.29
N ARG A 268 1.03 -3.50 18.55
CA ARG A 268 0.50 -4.81 18.93
C ARG A 268 -1.01 -4.91 18.70
N GLN A 269 -1.76 -3.87 19.00
CA GLN A 269 -3.20 -3.82 18.74
C GLN A 269 -3.53 -4.00 17.25
N LEU A 270 -2.71 -3.47 16.34
CA LEU A 270 -2.86 -3.71 14.89
C LEU A 270 -2.64 -5.19 14.54
N ALA A 271 -1.63 -5.83 15.12
CA ALA A 271 -1.38 -7.26 14.90
C ALA A 271 -2.57 -8.11 15.39
N GLU A 272 -3.12 -7.79 16.57
CA GLU A 272 -4.29 -8.46 17.15
C GLU A 272 -5.57 -8.21 16.32
N ALA A 273 -5.67 -7.06 15.65
CA ALA A 273 -6.75 -6.75 14.71
C ALA A 273 -6.66 -7.53 13.39
N GLY A 274 -5.57 -8.26 13.14
CA GLY A 274 -5.36 -9.08 11.94
C GLY A 274 -4.44 -8.46 10.89
N VAL A 275 -3.75 -7.35 11.20
CA VAL A 275 -2.73 -6.79 10.31
C VAL A 275 -1.56 -7.78 10.17
N THR A 276 -1.22 -8.12 8.92
CA THR A 276 -0.10 -9.03 8.62
C THR A 276 1.21 -8.28 8.48
N ASP A 277 1.13 -7.04 7.97
CA ASP A 277 2.26 -6.17 7.69
C ASP A 277 1.96 -4.74 8.16
N PHE A 278 2.72 -4.25 9.15
CA PHE A 278 2.65 -2.86 9.57
C PHE A 278 3.71 -2.04 8.87
N ILE A 279 3.31 -0.98 8.18
CA ILE A 279 4.21 -0.13 7.40
C ILE A 279 4.27 1.26 8.05
N ALA A 280 5.38 1.55 8.74
CA ALA A 280 5.54 2.77 9.50
C ALA A 280 5.86 3.97 8.59
N SER A 281 5.03 5.02 8.63
CA SER A 281 5.29 6.30 7.97
C SER A 281 5.84 7.31 8.99
N GLU A 282 7.16 7.45 9.03
CA GLU A 282 7.82 8.37 9.95
C GLU A 282 7.68 9.82 9.47
N TYR A 283 6.99 10.63 10.27
CA TYR A 283 6.65 12.01 9.89
C TYR A 283 7.24 13.06 10.83
N SER A 284 7.62 12.68 12.05
CA SER A 284 8.28 13.51 13.07
C SER A 284 9.17 12.64 13.95
N GLY A 285 10.06 13.25 14.75
CA GLY A 285 10.91 12.52 15.71
C GLY A 285 11.69 11.36 15.08
N ARG A 286 12.17 11.54 13.84
CA ARG A 286 12.57 10.42 12.96
C ARG A 286 13.66 9.54 13.56
N GLU A 287 14.65 10.11 14.24
CA GLU A 287 15.73 9.32 14.81
C GLU A 287 15.27 8.40 15.95
N ARG A 288 14.58 8.94 16.96
CA ARG A 288 14.01 8.15 18.08
C ARG A 288 13.00 7.12 17.57
N THR A 289 12.13 7.52 16.65
CA THR A 289 11.14 6.62 16.03
C THR A 289 11.83 5.49 15.26
N ARG A 290 12.85 5.79 14.43
CA ARG A 290 13.65 4.80 13.72
C ARG A 290 14.33 3.83 14.67
N GLN A 291 14.99 4.33 15.72
CA GLN A 291 15.68 3.50 16.71
C GLN A 291 14.72 2.54 17.42
N PHE A 292 13.56 3.02 17.84
CA PHE A 292 12.52 2.18 18.42
C PHE A 292 12.04 1.10 17.44
N LEU A 293 11.71 1.47 16.20
CA LEU A 293 11.24 0.53 15.18
C LEU A 293 12.29 -0.54 14.84
N LYS A 294 13.58 -0.18 14.82
CA LYS A 294 14.69 -1.13 14.67
C LYS A 294 14.70 -2.17 15.79
N GLY A 295 14.43 -1.77 17.02
CA GLY A 295 14.33 -2.68 18.16
C GLY A 295 13.18 -3.69 18.05
N LEU A 296 12.19 -3.46 17.17
CA LEU A 296 11.09 -4.40 16.93
C LEU A 296 11.38 -5.44 15.83
N VAL A 297 12.45 -5.26 15.04
CA VAL A 297 12.79 -6.13 13.89
C VAL A 297 14.09 -6.90 14.06
N GLN A 298 14.82 -6.65 15.15
CA GLN A 298 16.01 -7.41 15.57
C GLN A 298 15.62 -8.59 16.45
#